data_AF-A0A0D9QNL6-F1
#
_entry.id   AF-A0A0D9QNL6-F1
#
_cell.length_a   1.000
_cell.length_b   1.000
_cell.length_c   1.000
_cell.angle_alpha   90.00
_cell.angle_beta   90.00
_cell.angle_gamma   90.00
#
_symmetry.space_group_name_H-M   'P 1'
#
loop_
_entity.id
_entity.type
_entity.pdbx_description
1 polymer ?
#
loop_
_entity_poly.entity_id
_entity_poly.type
_entity_poly.pdbx_seq_one_letter_code
_entity_poly.pdbx_strand_id
1 'polypeptide(L)'
;MAAASMKKFSSLAITKCKCVVNSCWSKCPTLTHRSVSSSTFSYHSSKFICRRHFTYDNNDVALDWEDADDIADLLLEEYQHVDPLTLRFEELENMVMDTVVKKNKKKLSGRCNEGVLENIQMNWLEKYNEENS
;
A
#
# COMPACT_ATOMS: atom_id res chain seq x y z
N MET A 1 26.75 -13.57 -51.29
CA MET A 1 27.02 -14.28 -50.02
C MET A 1 28.03 -13.44 -49.25
N ALA A 2 27.59 -12.53 -48.36
CA ALA A 2 28.48 -11.62 -47.63
C ALA A 2 28.09 -11.58 -46.15
N ALA A 3 29.09 -11.79 -45.30
CA ALA A 3 28.98 -12.14 -43.89
C ALA A 3 28.71 -10.95 -42.97
N ALA A 4 28.04 -11.27 -41.86
CA ALA A 4 27.64 -10.39 -40.78
C ALA A 4 28.82 -9.73 -40.05
N SER A 5 28.61 -8.50 -39.56
CA SER A 5 29.45 -7.87 -38.53
C SER A 5 28.56 -7.30 -37.43
N MET A 6 28.49 -8.02 -36.32
CA MET A 6 27.77 -7.63 -35.10
C MET A 6 28.70 -6.81 -34.19
N LYS A 7 28.20 -5.67 -33.69
CA LYS A 7 28.90 -4.82 -32.72
C LYS A 7 28.73 -5.38 -31.31
N LYS A 8 29.86 -5.66 -30.64
CA LYS A 8 29.94 -6.06 -29.23
C LYS A 8 29.76 -4.82 -28.35
N PHE A 9 28.78 -4.86 -27.44
CA PHE A 9 28.71 -3.92 -26.32
C PHE A 9 29.00 -4.67 -25.01
N SER A 10 29.89 -4.08 -24.24
CA SER A 10 30.51 -4.61 -23.03
C SER A 10 29.59 -4.59 -21.82
N SER A 11 29.68 -5.64 -21.01
CA SER A 11 29.02 -5.83 -19.72
C SER A 11 29.54 -4.88 -18.65
N LEU A 12 28.62 -4.21 -17.94
CA LEU A 12 28.91 -3.56 -16.66
C LEU A 12 28.36 -4.42 -15.51
N ALA A 13 29.23 -4.72 -14.56
CA ALA A 13 28.97 -5.59 -13.41
C ALA A 13 28.14 -4.87 -12.35
N ILE A 14 27.10 -5.54 -11.85
CA ILE A 14 26.31 -5.07 -10.71
C ILE A 14 26.92 -5.63 -9.42
N THR A 15 27.39 -4.70 -8.59
CA THR A 15 27.99 -4.96 -7.29
C THR A 15 26.94 -5.48 -6.31
N LYS A 16 27.22 -6.62 -5.68
CA LYS A 16 26.41 -7.26 -4.64
C LYS A 16 26.24 -6.33 -3.42
N CYS A 17 25.02 -5.87 -3.17
CA CYS A 17 24.65 -5.37 -1.84
C CYS A 17 24.20 -6.56 -0.97
N LYS A 18 24.95 -6.82 0.10
CA LYS A 18 24.58 -7.75 1.17
C LYS A 18 23.69 -7.02 2.17
N CYS A 19 22.39 -7.26 2.13
CA CYS A 19 21.51 -6.94 3.26
C CYS A 19 21.24 -8.23 4.04
N VAL A 20 21.76 -8.26 5.27
CA VAL A 20 21.64 -9.36 6.23
C VAL A 20 20.22 -9.32 6.81
N VAL A 21 19.35 -10.23 6.38
CA VAL A 21 18.07 -10.52 7.04
C VAL A 21 18.32 -11.64 8.04
N ASN A 22 18.33 -11.31 9.34
CA ASN A 22 18.29 -12.31 10.40
C ASN A 22 16.87 -12.84 10.53
N SER A 23 16.65 -14.09 10.13
CA SER A 23 15.43 -14.84 10.38
C SER A 23 15.47 -15.47 11.78
N CYS A 24 14.58 -15.06 12.69
CA CYS A 24 14.26 -15.87 13.88
C CYS A 24 12.91 -16.54 13.67
N TRP A 25 12.96 -17.83 13.31
CA TRP A 25 11.80 -18.71 13.22
C TRP A 25 11.49 -19.28 14.62
N SER A 26 10.27 -19.08 15.11
CA SER A 26 9.72 -19.88 16.20
C SER A 26 8.61 -20.79 15.68
N LYS A 27 9.03 -22.03 15.36
CA LYS A 27 8.36 -23.33 15.56
C LYS A 27 6.91 -23.50 15.05
N CYS A 28 6.77 -24.32 14.01
CA CYS A 28 5.53 -24.97 13.58
C CYS A 28 5.21 -26.21 14.45
N PRO A 29 3.92 -26.59 14.57
CA PRO A 29 3.51 -27.98 14.77
C PRO A 29 2.93 -28.61 13.49
N THR A 30 2.94 -29.94 13.49
CA THR A 30 3.06 -30.87 12.37
C THR A 30 1.75 -31.24 11.65
N LEU A 31 1.95 -31.62 10.39
CA LEU A 31 1.03 -32.09 9.34
C LEU A 31 0.34 -33.44 9.62
N THR A 32 -0.95 -33.61 9.29
CA THR A 32 -1.53 -34.91 8.90
C THR A 32 -2.56 -34.79 7.75
N HIS A 33 -2.10 -35.21 6.56
CA HIS A 33 -2.74 -35.98 5.47
C HIS A 33 -4.28 -36.06 5.32
N ARG A 34 -4.83 -35.64 4.16
CA ARG A 34 -5.73 -36.45 3.29
C ARG A 34 -5.99 -35.78 1.93
N SER A 35 -6.07 -36.61 0.88
CA SER A 35 -6.25 -36.31 -0.55
C SER A 35 -7.69 -35.97 -0.96
N VAL A 36 -7.85 -35.25 -2.09
CA VAL A 36 -8.60 -35.65 -3.33
C VAL A 36 -8.88 -34.43 -4.25
N SER A 37 -8.45 -34.59 -5.51
CA SER A 37 -8.87 -34.01 -6.82
C SER A 37 -9.27 -32.53 -7.02
N SER A 38 -8.52 -31.90 -7.93
CA SER A 38 -8.93 -31.11 -9.11
C SER A 38 -10.25 -30.33 -9.10
N SER A 39 -10.14 -29.00 -9.09
CA SER A 39 -10.86 -28.09 -10.00
C SER A 39 -10.28 -26.67 -9.90
N THR A 40 -10.17 -26.04 -11.06
CA THR A 40 -9.55 -24.77 -11.39
C THR A 40 -10.22 -23.51 -10.82
N PHE A 41 -9.43 -22.44 -10.78
CA PHE A 41 -9.77 -21.04 -10.47
C PHE A 41 -10.07 -20.70 -9.02
N SER A 42 -9.07 -20.15 -8.34
CA SER A 42 -9.31 -19.19 -7.27
C SER A 42 -8.15 -18.20 -7.30
N TYR A 43 -8.51 -16.93 -7.41
CA TYR A 43 -7.60 -15.79 -7.43
C TYR A 43 -6.49 -16.01 -6.43
N HIS A 44 -5.25 -15.75 -6.86
CA HIS A 44 -4.11 -15.68 -5.97
C HIS A 44 -4.43 -14.56 -4.98
N SER A 45 -5.12 -14.94 -3.90
CA SER A 45 -5.31 -14.21 -2.66
C SER A 45 -3.91 -14.14 -2.07
N SER A 46 -3.09 -13.33 -2.72
CA SER A 46 -1.88 -12.74 -2.16
C SER A 46 -2.43 -11.92 -1.03
N LYS A 47 -2.48 -12.57 0.13
CA LYS A 47 -2.86 -12.01 1.40
C LYS A 47 -1.94 -10.81 1.59
N PHE A 48 -2.39 -9.64 1.15
CA PHE A 48 -2.13 -8.39 1.81
C PHE A 48 -2.51 -8.66 3.26
N ILE A 49 -1.55 -9.07 4.07
CA ILE A 49 -1.68 -9.01 5.52
C ILE A 49 -1.51 -7.52 5.85
N CYS A 50 -2.42 -6.70 5.32
CA CYS A 50 -2.84 -5.51 6.01
C CYS A 50 -3.61 -6.07 7.19
N ARG A 51 -2.91 -6.16 8.32
CA ARG A 51 -3.49 -6.44 9.61
C ARG A 51 -4.50 -5.31 9.81
N ARG A 52 -5.78 -5.54 9.49
CA ARG A 52 -6.87 -4.57 9.76
C ARG A 52 -6.91 -4.36 11.26
N HIS A 53 -6.09 -3.44 11.73
CA HIS A 53 -6.15 -2.90 13.07
C HIS A 53 -7.38 -2.01 13.03
N PHE A 54 -8.53 -2.57 13.40
CA PHE A 54 -9.69 -1.77 13.76
C PHE A 54 -9.38 -1.09 15.08
N THR A 55 -8.65 0.03 15.02
CA THR A 55 -8.52 0.93 16.15
C THR A 55 -9.61 1.99 16.02
N TYR A 56 -10.83 1.61 16.43
CA TYR A 56 -11.84 2.60 16.83
C TYR A 56 -11.45 3.15 18.22
N ASP A 57 -10.25 3.72 18.33
CA ASP A 57 -9.82 4.41 19.54
C ASP A 57 -10.11 5.89 19.31
N ASN A 58 -11.17 6.36 19.98
CA ASN A 58 -11.71 7.72 19.90
C ASN A 58 -10.73 8.75 20.48
N ASN A 59 -9.54 8.86 19.89
CA ASN A 59 -8.72 10.04 20.07
C ASN A 59 -9.28 11.12 19.14
N ASP A 60 -10.44 11.70 19.51
CA ASP A 60 -11.14 12.74 18.74
C ASP A 60 -10.24 13.93 18.32
N VAL A 61 -9.09 14.08 18.98
CA VAL A 61 -8.17 15.20 18.85
C VAL A 61 -7.00 14.90 17.90
N ALA A 62 -6.61 13.65 17.69
CA ALA A 62 -5.41 13.30 16.92
C ALA A 62 -5.61 12.07 16.03
N LEU A 63 -5.11 12.17 14.80
CA LEU A 63 -5.14 11.12 13.78
C LEU A 63 -3.69 10.78 13.41
N ASP A 64 -3.33 9.52 13.25
CA ASP A 64 -2.00 9.16 12.74
C ASP A 64 -2.00 9.07 11.21
N TRP A 65 -0.86 9.33 10.58
CA TRP A 65 -0.70 9.11 9.14
C TRP A 65 -0.92 7.63 8.76
N GLU A 66 -0.65 6.70 9.66
CA GLU A 66 -0.85 5.26 9.44
C GLU A 66 -2.35 4.86 9.44
N ASP A 67 -3.25 5.73 9.94
CA ASP A 67 -4.70 5.52 9.98
C ASP A 67 -5.32 5.80 8.59
N ALA A 68 -4.87 5.05 7.59
CA ALA A 68 -5.16 5.30 6.18
C ALA A 68 -6.64 5.21 5.81
N ASP A 69 -7.41 4.34 6.49
CA ASP A 69 -8.84 4.17 6.27
C ASP A 69 -9.63 5.41 6.71
N ASP A 70 -9.35 5.91 7.93
CA ASP A 70 -9.97 7.13 8.47
C ASP A 70 -9.61 8.37 7.64
N ILE A 71 -8.34 8.49 7.21
CA ILE A 71 -7.93 9.59 6.33
C ILE A 71 -8.64 9.50 4.97
N ALA A 72 -8.78 8.29 4.43
CA ALA A 72 -9.45 8.07 3.14
C ALA A 72 -10.94 8.42 3.20
N ASP A 73 -11.64 8.13 4.30
CA ASP A 73 -13.03 8.56 4.50
C ASP A 73 -13.15 10.08 4.46
N LEU A 74 -12.30 10.80 5.20
CA LEU A 74 -12.30 12.25 5.21
C LEU A 74 -11.98 12.85 3.83
N LEU A 75 -11.10 12.22 3.06
CA LEU A 75 -10.78 12.65 1.70
C LEU A 75 -11.93 12.39 0.74
N LEU A 76 -12.62 11.25 0.84
CA LEU A 76 -13.75 10.92 -0.02
C LEU A 76 -14.92 11.89 0.21
N GLU A 77 -15.23 12.22 1.47
CA GLU A 77 -16.26 13.20 1.83
C GLU A 77 -16.02 14.57 1.17
N GLU A 78 -14.76 14.99 1.06
CA GLU A 78 -14.40 16.31 0.53
C GLU A 78 -14.11 16.30 -0.98
N TYR A 79 -13.66 15.18 -1.52
CA TYR A 79 -13.14 15.06 -2.89
C TYR A 79 -13.71 13.84 -3.62
N GLN A 80 -15.02 13.62 -3.52
CA GLN A 80 -15.76 12.50 -4.13
C GLN A 80 -15.58 12.32 -5.66
N HIS A 81 -15.05 13.33 -6.36
CA HIS A 81 -14.88 13.33 -7.82
C HIS A 81 -13.41 13.32 -8.27
N VAL A 82 -12.48 13.16 -7.33
CA VAL A 82 -11.04 13.12 -7.64
C VAL A 82 -10.61 11.67 -7.65
N ASP A 83 -10.06 11.21 -8.79
CA ASP A 83 -9.43 9.89 -8.88
C ASP A 83 -8.09 9.91 -8.11
N PRO A 84 -7.94 9.13 -7.02
CA PRO A 84 -6.74 9.14 -6.20
C PRO A 84 -5.46 8.78 -6.97
N LEU A 85 -5.55 7.96 -8.03
CA LEU A 85 -4.39 7.53 -8.83
C LEU A 85 -3.84 8.62 -9.75
N THR A 86 -4.59 9.70 -9.95
CA THR A 86 -4.15 10.84 -10.78
C THR A 86 -3.26 11.80 -10.00
N LEU A 87 -3.27 11.74 -8.67
CA LEU A 87 -2.55 12.64 -7.79
C LEU A 87 -1.08 12.22 -7.60
N ARG A 88 -0.19 13.19 -7.57
CA ARG A 88 1.18 13.00 -7.06
C ARG A 88 1.17 12.97 -5.54
N PHE A 89 2.14 12.30 -4.93
CA PHE A 89 2.23 12.22 -3.46
C PHE A 89 2.30 13.58 -2.77
N GLU A 90 2.96 14.56 -3.36
CA GLU A 90 2.98 15.95 -2.86
C GLU A 90 1.57 16.58 -2.81
N GLU A 91 0.74 16.30 -3.82
CA GLU A 91 -0.62 16.83 -3.90
C GLU A 91 -1.51 16.11 -2.88
N LEU A 92 -1.40 14.79 -2.80
CA LEU A 92 -2.12 13.98 -1.81
C LEU A 92 -1.78 14.42 -0.38
N GLU A 93 -0.50 14.61 -0.06
CA GLU A 93 -0.07 15.08 1.27
C GLU A 93 -0.70 16.43 1.62
N ASN A 94 -0.71 17.38 0.68
CA ASN A 94 -1.35 18.69 0.88
C ASN A 94 -2.86 18.57 1.08
N MET A 95 -3.53 17.70 0.32
CA MET A 95 -4.96 17.45 0.47
C MET A 95 -5.28 16.83 1.84
N VAL A 96 -4.45 15.92 2.33
CA VAL A 96 -4.57 15.32 3.66
C VAL A 96 -4.37 16.37 4.75
N MET A 97 -3.32 17.19 4.66
CA MET A 97 -3.10 18.33 5.57
C MET A 97 -4.31 19.26 5.63
N ASP A 98 -4.82 19.66 4.47
CA ASP A 98 -5.91 20.61 4.41
C ASP A 98 -7.21 20.02 4.98
N THR A 99 -7.48 18.76 4.68
CA THR A 99 -8.71 18.09 5.13
C THR A 99 -8.66 17.77 6.62
N VAL A 100 -7.58 17.16 7.09
CA VAL A 100 -7.50 16.70 8.48
C VAL A 100 -7.25 17.88 9.44
N VAL A 101 -6.31 18.78 9.10
CA VAL A 101 -5.91 19.88 10.00
C VAL A 101 -6.81 21.09 9.87
N LYS A 102 -7.15 21.51 8.64
CA LYS A 102 -7.94 22.75 8.46
C LYS A 102 -9.44 22.50 8.58
N LYS A 103 -9.97 21.47 7.93
CA LYS A 103 -11.42 21.19 7.94
C LYS A 103 -11.85 20.47 9.21
N ASN A 104 -11.20 19.35 9.52
CA ASN A 104 -11.57 18.51 10.66
C ASN A 104 -10.94 18.94 11.99
N LYS A 105 -10.01 19.90 11.97
CA LYS A 105 -9.30 20.42 13.16
C LYS A 105 -8.63 19.31 14.00
N LYS A 106 -8.26 18.20 13.37
CA LYS A 106 -7.53 17.10 13.99
C LYS A 106 -6.04 17.32 13.81
N LYS A 107 -5.25 16.90 14.81
CA LYS A 107 -3.79 16.92 14.72
C LYS A 107 -3.29 15.65 14.03
N LEU A 108 -2.51 15.79 12.97
CA LEU A 108 -1.80 14.65 12.39
C LEU A 108 -0.52 14.33 13.20
N SER A 109 -0.41 13.06 13.58
CA SER A 109 0.73 12.48 14.30
C SER A 109 1.40 11.39 13.46
N GLY A 110 2.60 10.97 13.84
CA GLY A 110 3.34 9.94 13.09
C GLY A 110 4.23 10.51 11.99
N ARG A 111 4.67 9.64 11.08
CA ARG A 111 5.64 9.98 10.03
C ARG A 111 5.03 9.84 8.64
N CYS A 112 4.86 10.96 7.96
CA CYS A 112 4.59 10.99 6.53
C CYS A 112 5.78 10.39 5.75
N ASN A 113 5.51 9.35 4.96
CA ASN A 113 6.47 8.72 4.06
C ASN A 113 5.72 8.17 2.83
N GLU A 114 6.46 7.83 1.78
CA GLU A 114 5.88 7.38 0.50
C GLU A 114 4.97 6.15 0.65
N GLY A 115 5.36 5.16 1.46
CA GLY A 115 4.55 3.96 1.68
C GLY A 115 3.25 4.25 2.44
N VAL A 116 3.25 5.24 3.32
CA VAL A 116 2.03 5.67 4.03
C VAL A 116 1.09 6.42 3.10
N LEU A 117 1.62 7.32 2.27
CA LEU A 117 0.82 8.03 1.26
C LEU A 117 0.26 7.07 0.20
N GLU A 118 1.04 6.07 -0.22
CA GLU A 118 0.56 4.99 -1.07
C GLU A 118 -0.58 4.21 -0.40
N ASN A 119 -0.45 3.87 0.89
CA ASN A 119 -1.50 3.16 1.62
C ASN A 119 -2.80 3.99 1.70
N ILE A 120 -2.70 5.29 2.00
CA ILE A 120 -3.84 6.22 1.97
C ILE A 120 -4.46 6.26 0.57
N GLN A 121 -3.64 6.38 -0.48
CA GLN A 121 -4.10 6.41 -1.87
C GLN A 121 -4.87 5.13 -2.23
N MET A 122 -4.39 3.95 -1.81
CA MET A 122 -5.07 2.68 -2.10
C MET A 122 -6.39 2.53 -1.34
N ASN A 123 -6.46 2.89 -0.06
CA ASN A 123 -7.70 2.85 0.71
C ASN A 123 -8.73 3.85 0.15
N TRP A 124 -8.29 5.05 -0.23
CA TRP A 124 -9.18 6.03 -0.85
C TRP A 124 -9.68 5.56 -2.22
N LEU A 125 -8.83 4.94 -3.03
CA LEU A 125 -9.24 4.36 -4.31
C LEU A 125 -10.29 3.24 -4.14
N GLU A 126 -10.13 2.38 -3.13
CA GLU A 126 -11.11 1.34 -2.81
C GLU A 126 -12.49 1.98 -2.53
N LYS A 127 -12.56 2.95 -1.62
CA LYS A 127 -13.82 3.64 -1.29
C LYS A 127 -14.39 4.45 -2.46
N TYR A 128 -13.53 5.11 -3.26
CA TYR A 128 -13.96 5.83 -4.46
C TYR A 128 -14.63 4.88 -5.47
N ASN A 129 -14.08 3.68 -5.68
CA ASN A 129 -14.68 2.70 -6.58
C ASN A 129 -15.99 2.14 -6.03
N GLU A 130 -16.10 1.95 -4.72
CA GLU A 130 -17.34 1.51 -4.07
C GLU A 130 -18.48 2.54 -4.25
N GLU A 131 -18.19 3.84 -4.10
CA GLU A 131 -19.18 4.92 -4.29
C GLU A 131 -19.60 5.09 -5.77
N ASN A 132 -18.72 4.75 -6.72
CA ASN A 132 -18.97 4.89 -8.16
C ASN A 132 -19.49 3.60 -8.84
N SER A 133 -19.72 2.51 -8.09
CA SER A 133 -20.22 1.23 -8.61
C SER A 133 -21.75 1.13 -8.54
#